data_AF-A0A963L2I0-F1
#
_entry.id   AF-A0A963L2I0-F1
#
_cell.length_a   1.000
_cell.length_b   1.000
_cell.length_c   1.000
_cell.angle_alpha   90.00
_cell.angle_beta   90.00
_cell.angle_gamma   90.00
#
_symmetry.space_group_name_H-M   'P 1'
#
loop_
_entity.id
_entity.type
_entity.pdbx_description
1 polymer ?
#
loop_
_entity_poly.entity_id
_entity_poly.type
_entity_poly.pdbx_seq_one_letter_code
_entity_poly.pdbx_strand_id
1 'polypeptide(L)'
;PDASYHGAIWAQAAKPLGPIAYILRARTILLRDLGAALSPFNAFMLLQGMETLPLRMERHCENTAKVAAFLKEQPGVTKVIHPSLQAGEQRARADAVLTGGHGGLLGFELAGGVEAGKRFIDALELFYHVANIGDARSLAIHPASTTHSQLSEEEQAASGVTPGYVRLSIGLEHIDDICGDLAQALAKAG
;
A
#
# COMPACT_ATOMS: atom_id res chain seq x y z
N PRO A 1 -0.13 -34.56 -17.12
CA PRO A 1 -1.45 -34.94 -17.67
C PRO A 1 -2.53 -34.60 -16.64
N ASP A 2 -3.54 -33.83 -17.02
CA ASP A 2 -4.62 -33.38 -16.13
C ASP A 2 -5.85 -34.27 -16.31
N ALA A 3 -6.17 -35.07 -15.30
CA ALA A 3 -7.26 -36.04 -15.36
C ALA A 3 -8.63 -35.37 -15.52
N SER A 4 -8.80 -34.14 -15.01
CA SER A 4 -10.05 -33.38 -15.10
C SER A 4 -10.33 -32.86 -16.52
N TYR A 5 -9.35 -32.95 -17.42
CA TYR A 5 -9.46 -32.57 -18.84
C TYR A 5 -8.88 -33.68 -19.74
N HIS A 6 -9.36 -34.91 -19.56
CA HIS A 6 -9.05 -36.05 -20.44
C HIS A 6 -7.55 -36.33 -20.63
N GLY A 7 -6.75 -36.09 -19.58
CA GLY A 7 -5.30 -36.29 -19.61
C GLY A 7 -4.53 -35.15 -20.28
N ALA A 8 -5.15 -34.00 -20.54
CA ALA A 8 -4.51 -32.87 -21.20
C ALA A 8 -3.17 -32.49 -20.56
N ILE A 9 -2.17 -32.25 -21.40
CA ILE A 9 -0.92 -31.62 -20.98
C ILE A 9 -1.04 -30.14 -21.36
N TRP A 10 -1.32 -29.27 -20.39
CA TRP A 10 -1.62 -27.85 -20.64
C TRP A 10 -0.56 -27.12 -21.48
N ALA A 11 0.72 -27.42 -21.27
CA ALA A 11 1.83 -26.87 -22.07
C ALA A 11 1.81 -27.29 -23.55
N GLN A 12 1.15 -28.42 -23.87
CA GLN A 12 0.92 -28.86 -25.25
C GLN A 12 -0.39 -28.32 -25.80
N ALA A 13 -1.47 -28.42 -25.02
CA ALA A 13 -2.81 -27.98 -25.41
C ALA A 13 -2.88 -26.46 -25.69
N ALA A 14 -2.10 -25.65 -24.97
CA ALA A 14 -2.07 -24.20 -25.16
C ALA A 14 -1.17 -23.75 -26.32
N LYS A 15 -0.30 -24.62 -26.90
CA LYS A 15 0.66 -24.21 -27.95
C LYS A 15 0.03 -23.39 -29.09
N PRO A 16 -1.13 -23.76 -29.65
CA PRO A 16 -1.75 -22.98 -30.73
C PRO A 16 -2.19 -21.58 -30.32
N LEU A 17 -2.36 -21.33 -29.01
CA LEU A 17 -2.82 -20.06 -28.44
C LEU A 17 -1.67 -19.21 -27.86
N GLY A 18 -0.43 -19.69 -27.97
CA GLY A 18 0.76 -19.04 -27.41
C GLY A 18 1.16 -19.56 -26.02
N PRO A 19 2.08 -18.87 -25.32
CA PRO A 19 2.66 -19.33 -24.05
C PRO A 19 1.71 -19.12 -22.85
N ILE A 20 0.43 -19.44 -23.00
CA ILE A 20 -0.64 -19.14 -22.02
C ILE A 20 -1.04 -20.35 -21.16
N ALA A 21 -0.27 -21.44 -21.18
CA ALA A 21 -0.61 -22.69 -20.51
C ALA A 21 -0.95 -22.51 -19.01
N TYR A 22 -0.20 -21.64 -18.32
CA TYR A 22 -0.42 -21.35 -16.90
C TYR A 22 -1.77 -20.65 -16.65
N ILE A 23 -2.04 -19.53 -17.33
CA ILE A 23 -3.29 -18.77 -17.12
C ILE A 23 -4.52 -19.53 -17.60
N LEU A 24 -4.37 -20.35 -18.65
CA LEU A 24 -5.42 -21.24 -19.11
C LEU A 24 -5.80 -22.24 -18.01
N ARG A 25 -4.81 -22.96 -17.46
CA ARG A 25 -5.03 -23.91 -16.36
C ARG A 25 -5.58 -23.22 -15.11
N ALA A 26 -5.07 -22.06 -14.74
CA ALA A 26 -5.57 -21.30 -13.59
C ALA A 26 -7.07 -20.97 -13.74
N ARG A 27 -7.53 -20.64 -14.95
CA ARG A 27 -8.94 -20.36 -15.23
C ARG A 27 -9.81 -21.62 -15.28
N THR A 28 -9.34 -22.69 -15.90
CA THR A 28 -10.16 -23.88 -16.19
C THR A 28 -10.20 -24.90 -15.05
N ILE A 29 -9.22 -24.84 -14.15
CA ILE A 29 -9.11 -25.69 -12.97
C ILE A 29 -9.30 -24.85 -11.72
N LEU A 30 -8.33 -24.00 -11.36
CA LEU A 30 -8.32 -23.36 -10.04
C LEU A 30 -9.54 -22.46 -9.83
N LEU A 31 -9.85 -21.59 -10.80
CA LEU A 31 -11.02 -20.70 -10.70
C LEU A 31 -12.34 -21.49 -10.69
N ARG A 32 -12.45 -22.55 -11.50
CA ARG A 32 -13.65 -23.38 -11.56
C ARG A 32 -13.88 -24.14 -10.25
N ASP A 33 -12.81 -24.70 -9.69
CA ASP A 33 -12.89 -25.58 -8.53
C ASP A 33 -12.96 -24.79 -7.22
N LEU A 34 -12.34 -23.60 -7.14
CA LEU A 34 -12.39 -22.71 -5.96
C LEU A 34 -13.53 -21.68 -6.02
N GLY A 35 -14.07 -21.40 -7.20
CA GLY A 35 -15.26 -20.55 -7.36
C GLY A 35 -15.05 -19.04 -7.18
N ALA A 36 -13.80 -18.55 -7.13
CA ALA A 36 -13.48 -17.13 -6.88
C ALA A 36 -13.68 -16.21 -8.11
N ALA A 37 -14.84 -16.32 -8.77
CA ALA A 37 -15.17 -15.52 -9.96
C ALA A 37 -15.56 -14.08 -9.60
N LEU A 38 -14.99 -13.11 -10.32
CA LEU A 38 -15.31 -11.69 -10.18
C LEU A 38 -16.73 -11.42 -10.72
N SER A 39 -17.53 -10.65 -9.97
CA SER A 39 -18.86 -10.24 -10.44
C SER A 39 -18.76 -9.28 -11.64
N PRO A 40 -19.70 -9.33 -12.61
CA PRO A 40 -19.70 -8.41 -13.75
C PRO A 40 -19.77 -6.94 -13.32
N PHE A 41 -20.51 -6.64 -12.26
CA PHE A 41 -20.61 -5.27 -11.73
C PHE A 41 -19.27 -4.78 -11.15
N ASN A 42 -18.56 -5.61 -10.38
CA ASN A 42 -17.24 -5.24 -9.86
C ASN A 42 -16.23 -5.09 -11.00
N ALA A 43 -16.29 -5.93 -12.03
CA ALA A 43 -15.47 -5.79 -13.22
C ALA A 43 -15.72 -4.44 -13.92
N PHE A 44 -16.99 -4.04 -14.06
CA PHE A 44 -17.34 -2.73 -14.62
C PHE A 44 -16.79 -1.58 -13.77
N MET A 45 -16.95 -1.62 -12.44
CA MET A 45 -16.40 -0.61 -11.53
C MET A 45 -14.87 -0.52 -11.62
N LEU A 46 -14.17 -1.65 -11.76
CA LEU A 46 -12.72 -1.66 -11.96
C LEU A 46 -12.32 -1.02 -13.29
N LEU A 47 -13.06 -1.30 -14.38
CA LEU A 47 -12.82 -0.67 -15.68
C LEU A 47 -12.97 0.85 -15.59
N GLN A 48 -14.01 1.36 -14.92
CA GLN A 48 -14.18 2.80 -14.68
C GLN A 48 -13.01 3.40 -13.88
N GLY A 49 -12.52 2.69 -12.87
CA GLY A 49 -11.33 3.11 -12.14
C GLY A 49 -10.06 3.11 -13.00
N MET A 50 -9.89 2.13 -13.88
CA MET A 50 -8.69 1.97 -14.72
C MET A 50 -8.48 3.15 -15.69
N GLU A 51 -9.56 3.79 -16.17
CA GLU A 51 -9.47 4.92 -17.11
C GLU A 51 -8.65 6.10 -16.53
N THR A 52 -8.71 6.31 -15.21
CA THR A 52 -8.00 7.40 -14.53
C THR A 52 -6.73 6.96 -13.81
N LEU A 53 -6.36 5.67 -13.91
CA LEU A 53 -5.17 5.12 -13.24
C LEU A 53 -3.89 5.95 -13.46
N PRO A 54 -3.48 6.32 -14.68
CA PRO A 54 -2.23 7.06 -14.87
C PRO A 54 -2.25 8.43 -14.17
N LEU A 55 -3.38 9.15 -14.23
CA LEU A 55 -3.53 10.46 -13.59
C LEU A 55 -3.48 10.36 -12.07
N ARG A 56 -4.18 9.36 -11.51
CA ARG A 56 -4.18 9.14 -10.05
C ARG A 56 -2.81 8.73 -9.55
N MET A 57 -2.11 7.84 -10.26
CA MET A 57 -0.79 7.38 -9.83
C MET A 57 0.25 8.50 -9.84
N GLU A 58 0.22 9.39 -10.84
CA GLU A 58 1.08 10.58 -10.87
C GLU A 58 0.87 11.44 -9.62
N ARG A 59 -0.39 11.78 -9.33
CA ARG A 59 -0.74 12.59 -8.15
C ARG A 59 -0.42 11.90 -6.82
N HIS A 60 -0.69 10.60 -6.69
CA HIS A 60 -0.33 9.83 -5.49
C HIS A 60 1.19 9.86 -5.26
N CYS A 61 1.99 9.65 -6.31
CA CYS A 61 3.45 9.65 -6.18
C CYS A 61 3.98 11.05 -5.85
N GLU A 62 3.47 12.09 -6.53
CA GLU A 62 3.86 13.48 -6.28
C GLU A 62 3.55 13.91 -4.84
N ASN A 63 2.31 13.67 -4.38
CA ASN A 63 1.90 14.00 -3.02
C ASN A 63 2.74 13.23 -2.00
N THR A 64 2.94 11.93 -2.19
CA THR A 64 3.74 11.11 -1.25
C THR A 64 5.18 11.58 -1.15
N ALA A 65 5.81 11.95 -2.27
CA ALA A 65 7.17 12.47 -2.25
C ALA A 65 7.29 13.78 -1.44
N LYS A 66 6.30 14.68 -1.57
CA LYS A 66 6.22 15.93 -0.80
C LYS A 66 5.95 15.66 0.68
N VAL A 67 5.03 14.76 1.01
CA VAL A 67 4.77 14.32 2.39
C VAL A 67 6.01 13.69 3.02
N ALA A 68 6.74 12.86 2.26
CA ALA A 68 7.98 12.24 2.75
C ALA A 68 9.04 13.28 3.12
N ALA A 69 9.22 14.29 2.27
CA ALA A 69 10.12 15.41 2.53
C ALA A 69 9.66 16.24 3.73
N PHE A 70 8.36 16.54 3.82
CA PHE A 70 7.75 17.25 4.94
C PHE A 70 7.99 16.54 6.28
N LEU A 71 7.67 15.24 6.36
CA LEU A 71 7.79 14.43 7.57
C LEU A 71 9.23 14.29 8.05
N LYS A 72 10.19 14.27 7.12
CA LYS A 72 11.63 14.16 7.46
C LYS A 72 12.12 15.34 8.30
N GLU A 73 11.49 16.50 8.16
CA GLU A 73 11.85 17.73 8.87
C GLU A 73 11.00 17.97 10.13
N GLN A 74 10.06 17.06 10.45
CA GLN A 74 9.17 17.25 11.60
C GLN A 74 9.82 16.79 12.91
N PRO A 75 9.74 17.60 13.99
CA PRO A 75 10.10 17.15 15.34
C PRO A 75 9.29 15.92 15.75
N GLY A 76 9.91 15.00 16.48
CA GLY A 76 9.25 13.79 16.97
C GLY A 76 9.15 12.65 15.95
N VAL A 77 9.39 12.91 14.66
CA VAL A 77 9.53 11.86 13.64
C VAL A 77 10.99 11.39 13.62
N THR A 78 11.23 10.12 13.96
CA THR A 78 12.59 9.56 14.05
C THR A 78 13.07 8.96 12.73
N LYS A 79 12.13 8.55 11.87
CA LYS A 79 12.44 7.91 10.60
C LYS A 79 11.27 8.03 9.63
N VAL A 80 11.58 8.23 8.36
CA VAL A 80 10.62 8.17 7.25
C VAL A 80 11.05 7.06 6.29
N ILE A 81 10.11 6.21 5.91
CA ILE A 81 10.30 5.00 5.12
C ILE A 81 9.53 5.18 3.81
N HIS A 82 10.26 5.56 2.76
CA HIS A 82 9.72 5.72 1.41
C HIS A 82 10.85 5.56 0.39
N PRO A 83 10.62 4.95 -0.80
CA PRO A 83 11.69 4.71 -1.76
C PRO A 83 12.40 5.99 -2.23
N SER A 84 11.71 7.14 -2.27
CA SER A 84 12.33 8.42 -2.65
C SER A 84 13.38 8.93 -1.65
N LEU A 85 13.39 8.43 -0.42
CA LEU A 85 14.36 8.79 0.64
C LEU A 85 15.42 7.71 0.88
N GLN A 86 15.33 6.57 0.18
CA GLN A 86 16.34 5.52 0.27
C GLN A 86 17.66 5.96 -0.36
N ALA A 87 18.75 5.29 0.05
CA ALA A 87 20.09 5.46 -0.47
C ALA A 87 20.73 4.10 -0.83
N GLY A 88 21.87 4.12 -1.53
CA GLY A 88 22.64 2.93 -1.88
C GLY A 88 21.89 1.95 -2.78
N GLU A 89 22.05 0.65 -2.53
CA GLU A 89 21.47 -0.40 -3.37
C GLU A 89 19.93 -0.38 -3.38
N GLN A 90 19.30 -0.03 -2.25
CA GLN A 90 17.84 0.06 -2.18
C GLN A 90 17.31 1.13 -3.14
N ARG A 91 17.97 2.30 -3.16
CA ARG A 91 17.64 3.36 -4.10
C ARG A 91 17.89 2.95 -5.55
N ALA A 92 19.03 2.32 -5.83
CA ALA A 92 19.35 1.85 -7.18
C ALA A 92 18.29 0.86 -7.70
N ARG A 93 17.82 -0.07 -6.85
CA ARG A 93 16.75 -1.01 -7.20
C ARG A 93 15.42 -0.30 -7.42
N ALA A 94 15.05 0.65 -6.56
CA ALA A 94 13.83 1.42 -6.70
C ALA A 94 13.81 2.19 -8.02
N ASP A 95 14.87 2.94 -8.34
CA ASP A 95 14.95 3.74 -9.56
C ASP A 95 15.01 2.88 -10.84
N ALA A 96 15.53 1.65 -10.75
CA ALA A 96 15.55 0.72 -11.88
C ALA A 96 14.16 0.19 -12.27
N VAL A 97 13.21 0.12 -11.32
CA VAL A 97 11.89 -0.52 -11.55
C VAL A 97 10.70 0.44 -11.42
N LEU A 98 10.85 1.57 -10.70
CA LEU A 98 9.78 2.54 -10.43
C LEU A 98 9.95 3.78 -11.32
N THR A 99 9.55 3.67 -12.59
CA THR A 99 9.76 4.73 -13.60
C THR A 99 8.69 5.82 -13.63
N GLY A 100 7.58 5.66 -12.89
CA GLY A 100 6.44 6.60 -12.84
C GLY A 100 6.24 7.28 -11.48
N GLY A 101 7.27 7.25 -10.62
CA GLY A 101 7.21 7.71 -9.23
C GLY A 101 7.33 6.57 -8.22
N HIS A 102 7.58 6.92 -6.96
CA HIS A 102 7.96 5.96 -5.91
C HIS A 102 6.77 5.36 -5.12
N GLY A 103 5.54 5.57 -5.58
CA GLY A 103 4.32 5.00 -5.01
C GLY A 103 3.56 5.94 -4.06
N GLY A 104 2.36 5.51 -3.67
CA GLY A 104 1.43 6.24 -2.79
C GLY A 104 1.53 5.87 -1.30
N LEU A 105 2.46 4.99 -0.93
CA LEU A 105 2.55 4.41 0.41
C LEU A 105 3.81 4.89 1.12
N LEU A 106 3.63 5.38 2.35
CA LEU A 106 4.71 5.90 3.17
C LEU A 106 4.57 5.40 4.61
N GLY A 107 5.68 4.96 5.19
CA GLY A 107 5.77 4.69 6.62
C GLY A 107 6.58 5.76 7.34
N PHE A 108 6.29 6.01 8.60
CA PHE A 108 7.18 6.80 9.46
C PHE A 108 7.09 6.33 10.91
N GLU A 109 8.09 6.70 11.71
CA GLU A 109 8.20 6.28 13.11
C GLU A 109 8.18 7.52 14.03
N LEU A 110 7.37 7.45 15.09
CA LEU A 110 7.27 8.46 16.14
C LEU A 110 8.13 8.11 17.35
N ALA A 111 8.88 9.09 17.86
CA ALA A 111 9.74 8.92 19.04
C ALA A 111 8.96 8.52 20.30
N GLY A 112 7.73 8.99 20.45
CA GLY A 112 6.87 8.72 21.60
C GLY A 112 6.20 7.34 21.61
N GLY A 113 6.55 6.45 20.67
CA GLY A 113 6.09 5.06 20.65
C GLY A 113 4.57 4.91 20.51
N VAL A 114 4.02 3.86 21.13
CA VAL A 114 2.59 3.46 20.98
C VAL A 114 1.64 4.60 21.32
N GLU A 115 1.92 5.32 22.42
CA GLU A 115 1.01 6.35 22.90
C GLU A 115 1.00 7.59 22.00
N ALA A 116 2.15 7.96 21.43
CA ALA A 116 2.19 8.99 20.39
C ALA A 116 1.49 8.53 19.10
N GLY A 117 1.67 7.26 18.70
CA GLY A 117 0.99 6.68 17.55
C GLY A 117 -0.54 6.68 17.66
N LYS A 118 -1.07 6.30 18.83
CA LYS A 118 -2.52 6.36 19.12
C LYS A 118 -3.03 7.80 19.05
N ARG A 119 -2.39 8.72 19.79
CA ARG A 119 -2.78 10.14 19.80
C ARG A 119 -2.74 10.77 18.41
N PHE A 120 -1.70 10.44 17.62
CA PHE A 120 -1.57 10.92 16.25
C PHE A 120 -2.76 10.47 15.39
N ILE A 121 -3.09 9.18 15.40
CA ILE A 121 -4.22 8.65 14.62
C ILE A 121 -5.56 9.26 15.05
N ASP A 122 -5.79 9.37 16.37
CA ASP A 122 -7.03 9.93 16.92
C ASP A 122 -7.16 11.44 16.65
N ALA A 123 -6.04 12.12 16.38
CA ALA A 123 -5.99 13.56 16.13
C ALA A 123 -6.19 13.96 14.66
N LEU A 124 -6.11 13.02 13.71
CA LEU A 124 -6.28 13.30 12.28
C LEU A 124 -7.71 13.75 11.97
N GLU A 125 -7.84 14.81 11.17
CA GLU A 125 -9.13 15.42 10.82
C GLU A 125 -9.47 15.25 9.33
N LEU A 126 -8.46 14.96 8.48
CA LEU A 126 -8.63 14.69 7.05
C LEU A 126 -8.42 13.21 6.71
N PHE A 127 -7.37 12.60 7.28
CA PHE A 127 -7.06 11.19 7.01
C PHE A 127 -8.09 10.24 7.61
N TYR A 128 -8.50 9.23 6.83
CA TYR A 128 -9.35 8.16 7.36
C TYR A 128 -8.51 7.11 8.10
N HIS A 129 -8.91 6.78 9.33
CA HIS A 129 -8.32 5.68 10.09
C HIS A 129 -8.86 4.32 9.61
N VAL A 130 -8.20 3.74 8.61
CA VAL A 130 -8.62 2.46 7.98
C VAL A 130 -7.42 1.63 7.51
N ALA A 131 -7.62 0.32 7.37
CA ALA A 131 -6.55 -0.61 7.02
C ALA A 131 -6.32 -0.80 5.51
N ASN A 132 -7.24 -0.33 4.65
CA ASN A 132 -7.08 -0.40 3.20
C ASN A 132 -6.05 0.62 2.66
N ILE A 133 -5.73 0.52 1.38
CA ILE A 133 -4.70 1.32 0.68
C ILE A 133 -5.16 1.65 -0.74
N GLY A 134 -4.58 2.69 -1.35
CA GLY A 134 -4.77 3.01 -2.77
C GLY A 134 -6.14 3.63 -3.11
N ASP A 135 -6.83 4.17 -2.12
CA ASP A 135 -8.02 4.98 -2.33
C ASP A 135 -7.63 6.38 -2.82
N ALA A 136 -8.57 7.10 -3.45
CA ALA A 136 -8.40 8.51 -3.78
C ALA A 136 -8.25 9.39 -2.53
N ARG A 137 -8.71 8.90 -1.38
CA ARG A 137 -8.62 9.57 -0.07
C ARG A 137 -7.36 9.16 0.68
N SER A 138 -6.82 10.08 1.45
CA SER A 138 -5.69 9.85 2.34
C SER A 138 -6.10 8.98 3.54
N LEU A 139 -5.35 7.91 3.80
CA LEU A 139 -5.63 6.90 4.82
C LEU A 139 -4.44 6.74 5.75
N ALA A 140 -4.70 6.55 7.04
CA ALA A 140 -3.67 6.33 8.04
C ALA A 140 -4.02 5.13 8.92
N ILE A 141 -2.99 4.42 9.38
CA ILE A 141 -3.15 3.39 10.41
C ILE A 141 -1.89 3.28 11.26
N HIS A 142 -2.08 2.99 12.55
CA HIS A 142 -1.02 2.68 13.49
C HIS A 142 -1.05 1.17 13.82
N PRO A 143 -0.23 0.33 13.17
CA PRO A 143 -0.38 -1.12 13.24
C PRO A 143 -0.25 -1.72 14.63
N ALA A 144 0.67 -1.21 15.46
CA ALA A 144 0.94 -1.74 16.80
C ALA A 144 -0.29 -1.71 17.72
N SER A 145 -1.13 -0.67 17.63
CA SER A 145 -2.37 -0.56 18.42
C SER A 145 -3.63 -1.04 17.69
N THR A 146 -3.51 -1.56 16.46
CA THR A 146 -4.67 -1.94 15.62
C THR A 146 -4.47 -3.32 14.99
N THR A 147 -4.01 -3.37 13.75
CA THR A 147 -3.92 -4.59 12.92
C THR A 147 -3.01 -5.67 13.51
N HIS A 148 -2.01 -5.29 14.30
CA HIS A 148 -1.05 -6.21 14.92
C HIS A 148 -1.22 -6.27 16.44
N SER A 149 -2.30 -5.72 16.99
CA SER A 149 -2.58 -5.69 18.43
C SER A 149 -2.74 -7.08 19.07
N GLN A 150 -2.96 -8.12 18.28
CA GLN A 150 -3.05 -9.51 18.77
C GLN A 150 -1.67 -10.18 18.93
N LEU A 151 -0.61 -9.60 18.37
CA LEU A 151 0.75 -10.10 18.49
C LEU A 151 1.40 -9.60 19.77
N SER A 152 2.31 -10.39 20.32
CA SER A 152 3.24 -9.92 21.35
C SER A 152 4.19 -8.86 20.80
N GLU A 153 4.80 -8.05 21.68
CA GLU A 153 5.75 -7.02 21.27
C GLU A 153 6.95 -7.58 20.49
N GLU A 154 7.42 -8.78 20.85
CA GLU A 154 8.51 -9.47 20.15
C GLU A 154 8.09 -9.87 18.73
N GLU A 155 6.88 -10.40 18.56
CA GLU A 155 6.33 -10.76 17.26
C GLU A 155 6.06 -9.52 16.39
N GLN A 156 5.59 -8.42 16.98
CA GLN A 156 5.45 -7.14 16.28
C GLN A 156 6.81 -6.66 15.76
N ALA A 157 7.82 -6.63 16.61
CA ALA A 157 9.17 -6.23 16.22
C ALA A 157 9.75 -7.14 15.11
N ALA A 158 9.56 -8.46 15.23
CA ALA A 158 9.98 -9.43 14.22
C ALA A 158 9.28 -9.23 12.86
N SER A 159 8.05 -8.73 12.86
CA SER A 159 7.30 -8.37 11.65
C SER A 159 7.67 -7.00 11.05
N GLY A 160 8.59 -6.27 11.70
CA GLY A 160 8.99 -4.92 11.30
C GLY A 160 8.04 -3.81 11.76
N VAL A 161 7.13 -4.11 12.70
CA VAL A 161 6.21 -3.13 13.31
C VAL A 161 6.85 -2.63 14.59
N THR A 162 7.35 -1.39 14.57
CA THR A 162 7.82 -0.73 15.79
C THR A 162 6.67 -0.07 16.55
N PRO A 163 6.79 0.14 17.87
CA PRO A 163 5.76 0.76 18.68
C PRO A 163 5.23 2.11 18.18
N GLY A 164 6.05 2.91 17.49
CA GLY A 164 5.66 4.22 16.96
C GLY A 164 5.43 4.24 15.46
N TYR A 165 5.35 3.08 14.81
CA TYR A 165 5.23 2.99 13.36
C TYR A 165 3.82 3.37 12.89
N VAL A 166 3.73 4.34 11.99
CA VAL A 166 2.49 4.76 11.32
C VAL A 166 2.64 4.54 9.83
N ARG A 167 1.60 3.98 9.19
CA ARG A 167 1.52 3.82 7.75
C ARG A 167 0.48 4.77 7.17
N LEU A 168 0.90 5.54 6.17
CA LEU A 168 0.07 6.42 5.37
C LEU A 168 -0.12 5.86 3.95
N SER A 169 -1.35 5.91 3.45
CA SER A 169 -1.68 5.78 2.03
C SER A 169 -2.14 7.15 1.57
N ILE A 170 -1.27 7.87 0.87
CA ILE A 170 -1.52 9.27 0.51
C ILE A 170 -2.49 9.35 -0.66
N GLY A 171 -3.54 10.15 -0.50
CA GLY A 171 -4.60 10.35 -1.48
C GLY A 171 -4.29 11.43 -2.52
N LEU A 172 -5.37 11.98 -3.07
CA LEU A 172 -5.36 12.94 -4.18
C LEU A 172 -5.70 14.37 -3.73
N GLU A 173 -5.91 14.58 -2.43
CA GLU A 173 -6.20 15.90 -1.86
C GLU A 173 -5.08 16.91 -2.15
N HIS A 174 -5.36 18.19 -1.91
CA HIS A 174 -4.34 19.22 -2.06
C HIS A 174 -3.21 18.97 -1.06
N ILE A 175 -1.96 19.10 -1.52
CA ILE A 175 -0.80 18.77 -0.69
C ILE A 175 -0.74 19.61 0.59
N ASP A 176 -1.17 20.87 0.53
CA ASP A 176 -1.18 21.76 1.70
C ASP A 176 -2.17 21.29 2.78
N ASP A 177 -3.32 20.75 2.38
CA ASP A 177 -4.31 20.21 3.33
C ASP A 177 -3.79 18.93 3.98
N ILE A 178 -3.13 18.06 3.19
CA ILE A 178 -2.49 16.84 3.69
C ILE A 178 -1.40 17.19 4.70
N CYS A 179 -0.46 18.07 4.34
CA CYS A 179 0.60 18.48 5.25
C CYS A 179 0.07 19.25 6.47
N GLY A 180 -0.98 20.04 6.30
CA GLY A 180 -1.65 20.76 7.38
C GLY A 180 -2.26 19.81 8.42
N ASP A 181 -2.98 18.77 7.98
CA ASP A 181 -3.56 17.76 8.87
C ASP A 181 -2.46 16.95 9.60
N LEU A 182 -1.40 16.57 8.86
CA LEU A 182 -0.26 15.88 9.47
C LEU A 182 0.44 16.77 10.51
N ALA A 183 0.67 18.06 10.22
CA ALA A 183 1.32 18.99 11.13
C ALA A 183 0.53 19.14 12.45
N GLN A 184 -0.80 19.35 12.36
CA GLN A 184 -1.63 19.52 13.55
C GLN A 184 -1.71 18.22 14.37
N ALA A 185 -1.82 17.07 13.71
CA ALA A 185 -1.90 15.78 14.39
C ALA A 185 -0.58 15.43 15.10
N LEU A 186 0.57 15.72 14.47
CA LEU A 186 1.89 15.57 15.09
C LEU A 186 2.04 16.45 16.33
N ALA A 187 1.61 17.72 16.26
CA ALA A 187 1.68 18.64 17.40
C ALA A 187 0.81 18.16 18.60
N LYS A 188 -0.35 17.55 18.33
CA LYS A 188 -1.21 16.94 19.37
C LYS A 188 -0.66 15.61 19.91
N ALA A 189 0.17 14.90 19.13
CA ALA A 189 0.74 13.62 19.51
C ALA A 189 1.86 13.74 20.55
N GLY A 190 2.54 14.88 20.62
CA GLY A 190 3.60 15.19 21.59
C GLY A 190 5.00 15.05 21.01
#